data_AF-A0A645GWD3-F1
#
_entry.id   AF-A0A645GWD3-F1
#
_cell.length_a   1.000
_cell.length_b   1.000
_cell.length_c   1.000
_cell.angle_alpha   90.00
_cell.angle_beta   90.00
_cell.angle_gamma   90.00
#
_symmetry.space_group_name_H-M   'P 1'
#
loop_
_entity.id
_entity.type
_entity.pdbx_description
1 polymer ?
#
loop_
_entity_poly.entity_id
_entity_poly.type
_entity_poly.pdbx_seq_one_letter_code
_entity_poly.pdbx_strand_id
1 'polypeptide(L)'
;MSLLVFGYPKSRAEAPKNRFPLNCVVYEDNYRSLSRKEWENMTEFRRRGRDFDSWMKAFFERKYQSDFSEEMNRSVNEYLKGFMDKL
;
A
#
# COMPACT_ATOMS: atom_id res chain seq x y z
N MET A 1 -8.50 11.87 -4.66
CA MET A 1 -7.87 13.07 -5.27
C MET A 1 -6.38 13.03 -4.93
N SER A 2 -5.50 13.42 -5.84
CA SER A 2 -4.05 13.45 -5.60
C SER A 2 -3.45 14.75 -6.13
N LEU A 3 -2.32 15.16 -5.53
CA LEU A 3 -1.50 16.24 -6.05
C LEU A 3 -0.39 15.65 -6.93
N LEU A 4 -0.16 16.25 -8.09
CA LEU A 4 0.95 15.91 -8.98
C LEU A 4 1.94 17.06 -9.03
N VAL A 5 3.22 16.78 -8.80
CA VAL A 5 4.30 17.77 -8.78
C VAL A 5 5.08 17.69 -10.09
N PHE A 6 5.24 18.84 -10.77
CA PHE A 6 6.03 18.97 -12.00
C PHE A 6 7.29 19.83 -11.75
N GLY A 7 8.37 19.50 -12.45
CA GLY A 7 9.62 20.25 -12.39
C GLY A 7 10.74 19.57 -13.18
N TYR A 8 11.86 20.26 -13.35
CA TYR A 8 13.03 19.71 -14.01
C TYR A 8 13.85 18.85 -13.03
N PRO A 9 14.23 17.61 -13.40
CA PRO A 9 15.01 16.75 -12.53
C PRO A 9 16.42 17.30 -12.36
N LYS A 10 16.86 17.50 -11.11
CA LYS A 10 18.23 17.92 -10.78
C LYS A 10 19.24 16.76 -10.75
N SER A 11 18.76 15.52 -10.81
CA SER A 11 19.58 14.30 -10.82
C SER A 11 18.94 13.23 -11.70
N ARG A 12 19.72 12.22 -12.09
CA ARG A 12 19.22 11.07 -12.85
C ARG A 12 18.11 10.38 -12.04
N ALA A 13 17.02 10.02 -12.73
CA ALA A 13 15.93 9.27 -12.12
C ALA A 13 16.45 7.97 -11.48
N GLU A 14 15.95 7.67 -10.28
CA GLU A 14 16.19 6.39 -9.63
C GLU A 14 15.70 5.25 -10.52
N ALA A 15 16.33 4.07 -10.38
CA ALA A 15 15.86 2.87 -11.05
C ALA A 15 14.38 2.59 -10.68
N PRO A 16 13.57 2.05 -11.60
CA PRO A 16 12.18 1.69 -11.32
C PRO A 16 12.09 0.77 -10.10
N LYS A 17 11.11 1.03 -9.22
CA LYS A 17 10.88 0.18 -8.05
C LYS A 17 10.30 -1.17 -8.49
N ASN A 18 10.81 -2.25 -7.88
CA ASN A 18 10.29 -3.60 -8.09
C ASN A 18 8.77 -3.68 -7.82
N ARG A 19 8.07 -4.36 -8.71
CA ARG A 19 6.63 -4.61 -8.63
C ARG A 19 6.36 -6.02 -8.11
N PHE A 20 5.16 -6.23 -7.59
CA PHE A 20 4.72 -7.57 -7.22
C PHE A 20 4.52 -8.42 -8.47
N PRO A 21 4.78 -9.75 -8.40
CA PRO A 21 4.48 -10.67 -9.48
C PRO A 21 3.02 -10.59 -9.91
N LEU A 22 2.75 -10.73 -11.22
CA LEU A 22 1.40 -10.51 -11.77
C LEU A 22 0.37 -11.49 -11.19
N ASN A 23 0.76 -12.76 -11.01
CA ASN A 23 -0.06 -13.83 -10.43
C ASN A 23 -0.43 -13.61 -8.94
N CYS A 24 0.17 -12.61 -8.30
CA CYS A 24 -0.14 -12.20 -6.94
C CYS A 24 -1.13 -11.02 -6.88
N VAL A 25 -1.39 -10.39 -8.03
CA VAL A 25 -2.23 -9.18 -8.16
C VAL A 25 -3.50 -9.49 -8.97
N VAL A 26 -3.38 -10.34 -9.99
CA VAL A 26 -4.48 -10.69 -10.90
C VAL A 26 -5.00 -12.08 -10.56
N TYR A 27 -6.32 -12.17 -10.36
CA TYR A 27 -7.06 -13.42 -10.24
C TYR A 27 -8.22 -13.43 -11.23
N GLU A 28 -8.40 -14.55 -11.91
CA GLU A 28 -9.51 -14.76 -12.84
C GLU A 28 -10.74 -15.23 -12.07
N ASP A 29 -11.91 -14.75 -12.49
CA ASP A 29 -13.25 -15.04 -11.99
C ASP A 29 -13.57 -14.65 -10.54
N ASN A 30 -12.67 -14.95 -9.59
CA ASN A 30 -12.92 -14.79 -8.17
C ASN A 30 -11.66 -14.31 -7.43
N TYR A 31 -11.89 -13.56 -6.34
CA TYR A 31 -10.81 -13.22 -5.43
C TYR A 31 -10.28 -14.48 -4.74
N ARG A 32 -8.94 -14.60 -4.66
CA ARG A 32 -8.28 -15.72 -3.99
C ARG A 32 -7.46 -15.23 -2.80
N SER A 33 -7.66 -15.86 -1.66
CA SER A 33 -6.80 -15.69 -0.50
C SER A 33 -5.47 -16.39 -0.71
N LEU A 34 -4.39 -15.70 -0.35
CA LEU A 34 -3.04 -16.26 -0.40
C LEU A 34 -2.73 -17.00 0.90
N SER A 35 -2.10 -18.17 0.75
CA SER A 35 -1.49 -18.88 1.88
C SER A 35 -0.31 -18.09 2.45
N ARG A 36 0.09 -18.40 3.69
CA ARG A 36 1.25 -17.77 4.33
C ARG A 36 2.53 -17.90 3.50
N LYS A 37 2.79 -19.08 2.95
CA LYS A 37 3.97 -19.33 2.10
C LYS A 37 3.97 -18.46 0.84
N GLU A 38 2.80 -18.26 0.24
CA GLU A 38 2.66 -17.36 -0.92
C GLU A 38 2.92 -15.90 -0.53
N TRP A 39 2.43 -15.46 0.63
CA TRP A 39 2.74 -14.13 1.16
C TRP A 39 4.24 -13.93 1.43
N GLU A 40 4.90 -14.93 2.05
CA GLU A 40 6.33 -14.90 2.35
C GLU A 40 7.18 -14.79 1.09
N ASN A 41 6.85 -15.57 0.07
CA ASN A 41 7.51 -15.57 -1.23
C ASN A 41 7.28 -14.23 -1.96
N MET A 42 6.03 -13.77 -2.04
CA MET A 42 5.69 -12.54 -2.75
C MET A 42 6.40 -11.31 -2.16
N THR A 43 6.55 -11.27 -0.83
CA THR A 43 7.09 -10.10 -0.13
C THR A 43 8.62 -10.12 0.01
N GLU A 44 9.29 -11.21 -0.33
CA GLU A 44 10.73 -11.41 -0.11
C GLU A 44 11.58 -10.24 -0.60
N PHE A 45 11.37 -9.78 -1.84
CA PHE A 45 12.12 -8.66 -2.42
C PHE A 45 11.93 -7.32 -1.68
N ARG A 46 10.84 -7.17 -0.92
CA ARG A 46 10.58 -5.97 -0.08
C ARG A 46 11.05 -6.13 1.36
N ARG A 47 11.26 -7.36 1.82
CA ARG A 47 11.71 -7.63 3.18
C ARG A 47 13.17 -7.24 3.43
N ARG A 48 14.00 -7.23 2.37
CA ARG A 48 15.43 -6.85 2.44
C ARG A 48 16.16 -7.62 3.56
N GLY A 49 15.91 -8.92 3.63
CA GLY A 49 16.51 -9.82 4.63
C GLY A 49 15.80 -9.88 6.00
N ARG A 50 14.74 -9.10 6.23
CA ARG A 50 13.94 -9.23 7.46
C ARG A 50 13.06 -10.47 7.46
N ASP A 51 12.82 -11.03 8.64
CA ASP A 51 11.77 -12.00 8.90
C ASP A 51 10.38 -11.49 8.45
N PHE A 52 9.50 -12.41 8.04
CA PHE A 52 8.18 -12.09 7.51
C PHE A 52 7.30 -11.42 8.56
N ASP A 53 7.15 -11.99 9.75
CA ASP A 53 6.23 -11.47 10.77
C ASP A 53 6.68 -10.10 11.26
N SER A 54 7.98 -9.95 11.49
CA SER A 54 8.60 -8.69 11.90
C SER A 54 8.42 -7.60 10.84
N TRP A 55 8.59 -7.95 9.56
CA TRP A 55 8.37 -7.01 8.47
C TRP A 55 6.89 -6.66 8.30
N MET A 56 5.99 -7.64 8.43
CA MET A 56 4.54 -7.44 8.33
C MET A 56 4.03 -6.53 9.45
N LYS A 57 4.50 -6.75 10.68
CA LYS A 57 4.16 -5.90 11.83
C LYS A 57 4.60 -4.45 11.59
N ALA A 58 5.87 -4.24 11.24
CA ALA A 58 6.37 -2.90 10.95
C ALA A 58 5.69 -2.24 9.73
N PHE A 59 5.28 -3.04 8.74
CA PHE A 59 4.50 -2.56 7.62
C PHE A 59 3.11 -2.08 8.05
N PHE A 60 2.42 -2.89 8.85
CA PHE A 60 1.09 -2.61 9.38
C PHE A 60 1.08 -1.36 10.27
N GLU A 61 2.01 -1.27 11.22
CA GLU A 61 2.18 -0.12 12.11
C GLU A 61 2.35 1.18 11.31
N ARG A 62 3.24 1.18 10.32
CA ARG A 62 3.51 2.37 9.51
C ARG A 62 2.38 2.75 8.57
N LYS A 63 1.61 1.78 8.05
CA LYS A 63 0.62 2.03 6.97
C LYS A 63 -0.81 2.17 7.45
N TYR A 64 -1.17 1.49 8.52
CA TYR A 64 -2.55 1.39 8.98
C TYR A 64 -2.74 1.89 10.41
N GLN A 65 -1.79 1.66 11.32
CA GLN A 65 -1.87 2.11 12.72
C GLN A 65 -1.06 3.36 13.04
N SER A 66 -0.56 4.07 12.04
CA SER A 66 0.07 5.37 12.30
C SER A 66 -1.00 6.41 12.63
N ASP A 67 -0.72 7.32 13.55
CA ASP A 67 -1.59 8.47 13.87
C ASP A 67 -2.05 9.23 12.61
N PHE A 68 -1.16 9.35 11.61
CA PHE A 68 -1.48 9.94 10.31
C PHE A 68 -2.58 9.20 9.54
N SER A 69 -2.56 7.86 9.56
CA SER A 69 -3.56 7.01 8.90
C SER A 69 -4.92 7.15 9.60
N GLU A 70 -4.93 7.14 10.93
CA GLU A 70 -6.15 7.31 11.72
C GLU A 70 -6.78 8.68 11.48
N GLU A 71 -5.98 9.75 11.54
CA GLU A 71 -6.45 11.11 11.31
C GLU A 71 -6.92 11.33 9.87
N MET A 72 -6.25 10.72 8.87
CA MET A 72 -6.67 10.81 7.47
C MET A 72 -8.01 10.10 7.25
N ASN A 73 -8.25 8.96 7.90
CA ASN A 73 -9.56 8.30 7.87
C ASN A 73 -10.64 9.18 8.50
N ARG A 74 -10.37 9.79 9.67
CA ARG A 74 -11.31 10.73 10.30
C ARG A 74 -11.63 11.92 9.39
N SER A 75 -10.60 12.53 8.80
CA SER A 75 -10.73 13.69 7.92
C SER A 75 -11.55 13.39 6.66
N VAL A 76 -11.29 12.25 6.00
CA VAL A 76 -12.05 11.81 4.83
C VAL A 76 -13.50 11.51 5.20
N ASN A 77 -13.74 10.84 6.34
CA ASN A 77 -15.10 10.58 6.82
C ASN A 77 -15.88 11.88 7.04
N GLU A 78 -15.27 12.90 7.66
CA GLU A 78 -15.92 14.20 7.84
C GLU A 78 -16.24 14.87 6.50
N TYR A 79 -15.28 14.87 5.57
CA TYR A 79 -15.46 15.44 4.23
C TYR A 79 -16.62 14.77 3.46
N LEU A 80 -16.77 13.45 3.60
CA LEU A 80 -17.78 12.68 2.87
C LEU A 80 -19.21 12.88 3.40
N LYS A 81 -19.41 13.33 4.65
CA LYS A 81 -20.76 13.54 5.22
C LYS A 81 -21.63 14.45 4.34
N GLY A 82 -21.08 15.56 3.86
CA GLY A 82 -21.80 16.52 3.00
C GLY A 82 -22.22 15.97 1.62
N PHE A 83 -21.71 14.80 1.23
CA PHE A 83 -22.12 14.08 0.02
C PHE A 83 -23.09 12.94 0.31
N MET A 84 -22.99 12.30 1.49
CA MET A 84 -23.88 11.21 1.88
C MET A 84 -25.28 11.69 2.25
N ASP A 85 -25.43 12.91 2.79
CA ASP A 85 -26.74 13.49 3.12
C ASP A 85 -27.57 13.92 1.88
N LYS A 86 -27.02 13.77 0.67
CA LYS A 86 -27.64 14.17 -0.60
C LYS A 86 -28.02 12.99 -1.50
N LEU A 87 -27.91 11.76 -1.00
CA LEU A 87 -28.34 10.52 -1.65
C LEU A 87 -29.62 10.00 -0.97
#